data_AF-A0AA38HHN3-F1
#
_entry.id   AF-A0AA38HHN3-F1
#
_cell.length_a   1.000
_cell.length_b   1.000
_cell.length_c   1.000
_cell.angle_alpha   90.00
_cell.angle_beta   90.00
_cell.angle_gamma   90.00
#
_symmetry.space_group_name_H-M   'P 1'
#
loop_
_entity.id
_entity.type
_entity.pdbx_description
1 polymer ?
#
loop_
_entity_poly.entity_id
_entity_poly.type
_entity_poly.pdbx_seq_one_letter_code
_entity_poly.pdbx_strand_id
1 'polypeptide(L)'
;VFLKLIFNVYYELHFTYLEINPFVVKDNKVHLLDLAAKLDETARFEVGTRWGDIDFPAPFGRMLTTEEVSIADLDAKTGASLKLVVLNKHGRIWTMVAGGGASVVYADTICDLGFASELANYGEYSGAPSTQQTYQYAKTILSLMCAEPHSSGKGKVLIVGGGIANFTNVAETFKGLVMALREFDTRLKRVNGKIYVRRGGPNYQEGLRIMRELNAELSVPIEVYGPETHMTAIVSLALDLNQNVAPCPPDDDAFPCSLLSLGDVKPQNSHERKSLNNQEKEPISSNSAYSGELFTRDTTCLVYGMQTRAVQGMLDFDYMCLREKPSVAGMVYPFGGFHTQKFYWGTKEILLPVYPSASYAIEKHPSVTCVINFSSFRSAYDSTSEIMKYSNQIKVISIIAEGIPEKRTKELNRQARMAGARLPIIIIKKMN
;
A
#
# COMPACT_ATOMS: atom_id res chain seq x y z
N VAL A 1 25.73 20.57 -28.49
CA VAL A 1 24.84 21.52 -27.78
C VAL A 1 23.46 20.90 -27.55
N PHE A 2 22.75 20.48 -28.60
CA PHE A 2 21.43 19.85 -28.50
C PHE A 2 21.34 18.72 -27.45
N LEU A 3 22.25 17.74 -27.46
CA LEU A 3 22.24 16.63 -26.49
C LEU A 3 22.35 17.08 -25.02
N LYS A 4 23.10 18.15 -24.73
CA LYS A 4 23.19 18.69 -23.37
C LYS A 4 21.88 19.38 -22.96
N LEU A 5 21.28 20.12 -23.89
CA LEU A 5 19.98 20.77 -23.66
C LEU A 5 18.87 19.75 -23.43
N ILE A 6 18.78 18.71 -24.26
CA ILE A 6 17.72 17.69 -24.13
C ILE A 6 17.90 16.88 -22.84
N PHE A 7 19.14 16.61 -22.42
CA PHE A 7 19.40 15.98 -21.13
C PHE A 7 19.00 16.89 -19.96
N ASN A 8 19.26 18.19 -20.03
CA ASN A 8 18.81 19.13 -19.01
C ASN A 8 17.28 19.18 -18.94
N VAL A 9 16.58 19.19 -20.09
CA VAL A 9 15.11 19.11 -20.15
C VAL A 9 14.61 17.81 -19.51
N TYR A 10 15.19 16.67 -19.90
CA TYR A 10 14.89 15.36 -19.32
C TYR A 10 15.03 15.39 -17.79
N TYR A 11 16.15 15.89 -17.30
CA TYR A 11 16.50 15.91 -15.88
C TYR A 11 15.63 16.88 -15.08
N GLU A 12 15.44 18.10 -15.57
CA GLU A 12 14.75 19.17 -14.85
C GLU A 12 13.23 19.00 -14.84
N LEU A 13 12.66 18.38 -15.87
CA LEU A 13 11.21 18.16 -15.97
C LEU A 13 10.78 16.76 -15.49
N HIS A 14 11.67 15.99 -14.86
CA HIS A 14 11.36 14.67 -14.30
C HIS A 14 10.84 13.67 -15.32
N PHE A 15 11.49 13.59 -16.49
CA PHE A 15 11.26 12.49 -17.42
C PHE A 15 11.84 11.18 -16.87
N THR A 16 11.12 10.08 -17.09
CA THR A 16 11.58 8.70 -16.87
C THR A 16 11.90 8.00 -18.19
N TYR A 17 11.36 8.51 -19.28
CA TYR A 17 11.60 8.07 -20.64
C TYR A 17 11.50 9.26 -21.60
N LEU A 18 12.44 9.36 -22.55
CA LEU A 18 12.39 10.34 -23.62
C LEU A 18 13.09 9.76 -24.85
N GLU A 19 12.31 9.46 -25.88
CA GLU A 19 12.78 8.98 -27.17
C GLU A 19 12.38 9.99 -28.25
N ILE A 20 13.32 10.25 -29.17
CA ILE A 20 13.10 11.10 -30.34
C ILE A 20 13.61 10.32 -31.55
N ASN A 21 12.70 9.78 -32.35
CA ASN A 21 13.05 8.87 -33.44
C ASN A 21 12.17 9.05 -34.69
N PRO A 22 12.63 9.79 -35.72
CA PRO A 22 13.96 10.38 -35.88
C PRO A 22 14.06 11.82 -35.36
N PHE A 23 15.25 12.23 -34.94
CA PHE A 23 15.65 13.65 -34.99
C PHE A 23 16.54 13.89 -36.21
N VAL A 24 16.25 14.94 -36.97
CA VAL A 24 16.95 15.27 -38.22
C VAL A 24 17.75 16.55 -38.01
N VAL A 25 19.00 16.55 -38.48
CA VAL A 25 19.83 17.74 -38.51
C VAL A 25 19.95 18.21 -39.95
N LYS A 26 19.42 19.41 -40.24
CA LYS A 26 19.48 20.02 -41.56
C LYS A 26 19.77 21.51 -41.41
N ASP A 27 20.69 22.05 -42.22
CA ASP A 27 21.04 23.49 -42.23
C ASP A 27 21.39 24.05 -40.83
N ASN A 28 22.17 23.29 -40.06
CA ASN A 28 22.53 23.58 -38.65
C ASN A 28 21.33 23.75 -37.69
N LYS A 29 20.13 23.27 -38.07
CA LYS A 29 18.94 23.22 -37.22
C LYS A 29 18.59 21.77 -36.91
N VAL A 30 18.07 21.56 -35.70
CA VAL A 30 17.57 20.26 -35.25
C VAL A 30 16.06 20.25 -35.37
N HIS A 31 15.53 19.23 -36.04
CA HIS A 31 14.11 18.98 -36.24
C HIS A 31 13.74 17.69 -35.51
N LEU A 32 12.76 17.76 -34.62
CA LEU A 32 12.26 16.61 -33.86
C LEU A 32 11.01 16.10 -34.60
N LEU A 33 11.13 15.00 -35.34
CA LEU A 33 10.02 14.53 -36.19
C LEU A 33 9.03 13.63 -35.43
N ASP A 34 9.50 12.94 -34.41
CA ASP A 34 8.68 12.13 -33.52
C ASP A 34 9.23 12.19 -32.09
N LEU A 35 8.36 12.06 -31.09
CA LEU A 35 8.73 12.08 -29.69
C LEU A 35 7.78 11.20 -28.88
N ALA A 36 8.36 10.22 -28.19
CA ALA A 36 7.67 9.43 -27.18
C ALA A 36 8.29 9.71 -25.80
N ALA A 37 7.46 9.94 -24.79
CA ALA A 37 7.94 10.31 -23.46
C ALA A 37 7.09 9.75 -22.32
N LYS A 38 7.72 9.61 -21.15
CA LYS A 38 7.06 9.36 -19.87
C LYS A 38 7.60 10.31 -18.82
N LEU A 39 6.71 10.85 -18.01
CA LEU A 39 7.02 11.71 -16.87
C LEU A 39 6.73 10.95 -15.58
N ASP A 40 7.51 11.26 -14.56
CA ASP A 40 7.25 10.81 -13.20
C ASP A 40 6.15 11.68 -12.57
N GLU A 41 4.88 11.27 -12.69
CA GLU A 41 3.71 12.02 -12.20
C GLU A 41 3.83 12.42 -10.72
N THR A 42 4.54 11.64 -9.91
CA THR A 42 4.74 11.95 -8.50
C THR A 42 5.55 13.24 -8.28
N ALA A 43 6.30 13.71 -9.30
CA ALA A 43 7.02 14.98 -9.29
C ALA A 43 6.13 16.21 -9.57
N ARG A 44 4.83 16.05 -9.82
CA ARG A 44 3.92 17.17 -10.15
C ARG A 44 3.95 18.28 -9.09
N PHE A 45 4.18 17.96 -7.82
CA PHE A 45 4.30 18.98 -6.78
C PHE A 45 5.58 19.81 -6.84
N GLU A 46 6.67 19.28 -7.43
CA GLU A 46 7.95 19.98 -7.60
C GLU A 46 7.97 20.80 -8.90
N VAL A 47 7.47 20.22 -10.01
CA VAL A 47 7.63 20.79 -11.36
C VAL A 47 6.31 21.13 -12.07
N GLY A 48 5.17 21.02 -11.39
CA GLY A 48 3.85 21.23 -11.98
C GLY A 48 3.65 22.62 -12.62
N THR A 49 4.28 23.66 -12.10
CA THR A 49 4.24 25.01 -12.72
C THR A 49 4.92 25.06 -14.09
N ARG A 50 5.94 24.21 -14.31
CA ARG A 50 6.63 24.08 -15.60
C ARG A 50 5.89 23.14 -16.55
N TRP A 51 5.20 22.14 -16.02
CA TRP A 51 4.38 21.24 -16.82
C TRP A 51 3.10 21.92 -17.32
N GLY A 52 2.54 22.85 -16.52
CA GLY A 52 1.23 23.42 -16.79
C GLY A 52 0.13 22.36 -16.69
N ASP A 53 -0.90 22.51 -17.50
CA ASP A 53 -2.02 21.58 -17.60
C ASP A 53 -1.66 20.43 -18.54
N ILE A 54 -0.77 19.54 -18.08
CA ILE A 54 -0.38 18.35 -18.81
C ILE A 54 -1.39 17.22 -18.63
N ASP A 55 -1.75 16.59 -19.75
CA ASP A 55 -2.63 15.43 -19.81
C ASP A 55 -1.82 14.14 -19.88
N PHE A 56 -2.25 13.12 -19.14
CA PHE A 56 -1.71 11.76 -19.21
C PHE A 56 -2.70 10.88 -19.99
N PRO A 57 -2.49 10.70 -21.32
CA PRO A 57 -3.45 9.98 -22.14
C PRO A 57 -3.50 8.49 -21.76
N ALA A 58 -4.69 7.90 -21.87
CA ALA A 58 -4.83 6.45 -21.76
C ALA A 58 -4.03 5.73 -22.87
N PRO A 59 -3.61 4.47 -22.64
CA PRO A 59 -3.03 3.65 -23.69
C PRO A 59 -3.93 3.57 -24.93
N PHE A 60 -3.31 3.46 -26.10
CA PHE A 60 -4.02 3.32 -27.37
C PHE A 60 -5.07 2.20 -27.29
N GLY A 61 -6.28 2.47 -27.80
CA GLY A 61 -7.40 1.54 -27.77
C GLY A 61 -8.31 1.68 -26.54
N ARG A 62 -8.01 2.59 -25.61
CA ARG A 62 -8.86 2.87 -24.45
C ARG A 62 -9.08 4.37 -24.27
N MET A 63 -10.32 4.77 -23.97
CA MET A 63 -10.62 6.10 -23.44
C MET A 63 -10.89 5.97 -21.95
N LEU A 64 -10.43 6.96 -21.16
CA LEU A 64 -10.78 7.02 -19.75
C LEU A 64 -12.30 7.19 -19.62
N THR A 65 -12.92 6.39 -18.76
CA THR A 65 -14.34 6.59 -18.45
C THR A 65 -14.50 7.78 -17.50
N THR A 66 -15.71 8.36 -17.46
CA THR A 66 -16.06 9.42 -16.51
C THR A 66 -15.79 9.02 -15.06
N GLU A 67 -15.99 7.75 -14.75
CA GLU A 67 -15.77 7.15 -13.44
C GLU A 67 -14.28 7.01 -13.11
N GLU A 68 -13.44 6.61 -14.07
CA GLU A 68 -11.98 6.57 -13.88
C GLU A 68 -11.41 7.96 -13.60
N VAL A 69 -11.87 8.98 -14.33
CA VAL A 69 -11.50 10.38 -14.08
C VAL A 69 -11.95 10.82 -12.69
N SER A 70 -13.19 10.50 -12.28
CA SER A 70 -13.70 10.87 -10.96
C SER A 70 -12.92 10.20 -9.81
N ILE A 71 -12.45 8.96 -9.99
CA ILE A 71 -11.60 8.30 -8.99
C ILE A 71 -10.20 8.89 -8.97
N ALA A 72 -9.61 9.22 -10.13
CA ALA A 72 -8.32 9.90 -10.20
C ALA A 72 -8.35 11.27 -9.50
N ASP A 73 -9.45 12.03 -9.68
CA ASP A 73 -9.67 13.30 -8.98
C ASP A 73 -9.80 13.14 -7.46
N LEU A 74 -10.39 12.03 -7.00
CA LEU A 74 -10.52 11.71 -5.59
C LEU A 74 -9.16 11.33 -4.98
N ASP A 75 -8.38 10.53 -5.71
CA ASP A 75 -7.01 10.10 -5.37
C ASP A 75 -6.08 11.31 -5.21
N ALA A 76 -6.10 12.24 -6.16
CA ALA A 76 -5.28 13.46 -6.13
C ALA A 76 -5.54 14.37 -4.91
N LYS A 77 -6.69 14.22 -4.25
CA LYS A 77 -7.13 15.04 -3.10
C LYS A 77 -6.93 14.34 -1.76
N THR A 78 -6.33 13.15 -1.73
CA THR A 78 -6.14 12.36 -0.50
C THR A 78 -4.69 11.91 -0.32
N GLY A 79 -4.31 11.59 0.92
CA GLY A 79 -3.06 10.87 1.21
C GLY A 79 -3.21 9.34 1.14
N ALA A 80 -4.44 8.85 0.93
CA ALA A 80 -4.73 7.46 0.60
C ALA A 80 -4.43 7.19 -0.89
N SER A 81 -4.47 5.93 -1.30
CA SER A 81 -4.40 5.54 -2.72
C SER A 81 -5.73 4.96 -3.16
N LEU A 82 -6.28 5.47 -4.26
CA LEU A 82 -7.57 5.08 -4.84
C LEU A 82 -7.39 4.94 -6.35
N LYS A 83 -7.42 3.70 -6.86
CA LYS A 83 -7.18 3.42 -8.28
C LYS A 83 -8.33 2.63 -8.86
N LEU A 84 -8.81 3.02 -10.04
CA LEU A 84 -9.83 2.29 -10.79
C LEU A 84 -9.46 2.24 -12.27
N VAL A 85 -9.54 1.05 -12.83
CA VAL A 85 -9.40 0.75 -14.24
C VAL A 85 -10.57 -0.15 -14.66
N VAL A 86 -11.38 0.31 -15.60
CA VAL A 86 -12.46 -0.50 -16.20
C VAL A 86 -11.87 -1.31 -17.34
N LEU A 87 -11.95 -2.64 -17.21
CA LEU A 87 -11.42 -3.61 -18.18
C LEU A 87 -12.51 -4.06 -19.14
N ASN A 88 -13.65 -4.50 -18.59
CA ASN A 88 -14.82 -4.94 -19.34
C ASN A 88 -16.09 -4.48 -18.62
N LYS A 89 -16.69 -3.39 -19.07
CA LYS A 89 -17.93 -2.85 -18.49
C LYS A 89 -19.10 -3.85 -18.45
N HIS A 90 -19.09 -4.84 -19.34
CA HIS A 90 -20.11 -5.88 -19.44
C HIS A 90 -19.79 -7.11 -18.57
N GLY A 91 -18.59 -7.20 -18.01
CA GLY A 91 -18.16 -8.33 -17.18
C GLY A 91 -19.02 -8.48 -15.92
N ARG A 92 -19.21 -9.72 -15.48
CA ARG A 92 -20.00 -10.02 -14.28
C ARG A 92 -19.22 -9.92 -12.97
N ILE A 93 -17.89 -9.94 -13.00
CA ILE A 93 -17.04 -10.00 -11.80
C ILE A 93 -16.48 -8.62 -11.50
N TRP A 94 -16.95 -8.01 -10.42
CA TRP A 94 -16.51 -6.71 -9.95
C TRP A 94 -15.68 -6.86 -8.68
N THR A 95 -14.61 -6.09 -8.57
CA THR A 95 -13.69 -6.16 -7.42
C THR A 95 -13.60 -4.81 -6.72
N MET A 96 -13.67 -4.84 -5.40
CA MET A 96 -13.37 -3.71 -4.51
C MET A 96 -12.40 -4.21 -3.45
N VAL A 97 -11.13 -4.30 -3.81
CA VAL A 97 -10.09 -4.91 -2.98
C VAL A 97 -9.24 -3.84 -2.33
N ALA A 98 -8.97 -3.97 -1.03
CA ALA A 98 -8.07 -3.04 -0.36
C ALA A 98 -6.62 -3.53 -0.30
N GLY A 99 -5.71 -2.66 -0.78
CA GLY A 99 -4.27 -2.90 -0.91
C GLY A 99 -3.87 -3.31 -2.33
N GLY A 100 -2.95 -2.55 -2.93
CA GLY A 100 -2.42 -2.82 -4.28
C GLY A 100 -1.93 -4.27 -4.48
N GLY A 101 -1.09 -4.79 -3.57
CA GLY A 101 -0.61 -6.18 -3.68
C GLY A 101 -1.75 -7.21 -3.61
N ALA A 102 -2.73 -6.98 -2.73
CA ALA A 102 -3.89 -7.87 -2.66
C ALA A 102 -4.73 -7.79 -3.95
N SER A 103 -4.98 -6.59 -4.48
CA SER A 103 -5.78 -6.41 -5.71
C SER A 103 -5.22 -7.19 -6.90
N VAL A 104 -3.89 -7.24 -7.05
CA VAL A 104 -3.21 -8.07 -8.05
C VAL A 104 -3.50 -9.56 -7.80
N VAL A 105 -3.29 -10.04 -6.57
CA VAL A 105 -3.50 -11.47 -6.25
C VAL A 105 -4.96 -11.92 -6.45
N TYR A 106 -5.94 -11.05 -6.16
CA TYR A 106 -7.34 -11.35 -6.47
C TYR A 106 -7.59 -11.39 -7.99
N ALA A 107 -7.03 -10.45 -8.75
CA ALA A 107 -7.14 -10.45 -10.21
C ALA A 107 -6.50 -11.69 -10.83
N ASP A 108 -5.28 -12.05 -10.38
CA ASP A 108 -4.57 -13.27 -10.80
C ASP A 108 -5.42 -14.51 -10.53
N THR A 109 -6.00 -14.63 -9.32
CA THR A 109 -6.87 -15.78 -8.99
C THR A 109 -8.10 -15.85 -9.90
N ILE A 110 -8.72 -14.72 -10.23
CA ILE A 110 -9.87 -14.69 -11.14
C ILE A 110 -9.46 -15.14 -12.55
N CYS A 111 -8.30 -14.68 -13.03
CA CYS A 111 -7.74 -15.06 -14.32
C CYS A 111 -7.36 -16.54 -14.36
N ASP A 112 -6.69 -17.06 -13.33
CA ASP A 112 -6.25 -18.46 -13.21
C ASP A 112 -7.43 -19.44 -13.18
N LEU A 113 -8.57 -19.01 -12.62
CA LEU A 113 -9.82 -19.78 -12.64
C LEU A 113 -10.55 -19.72 -13.99
N GLY A 114 -9.98 -19.05 -15.01
CA GLY A 114 -10.52 -18.98 -16.37
C GLY A 114 -11.55 -17.88 -16.61
N PHE A 115 -11.66 -16.91 -15.70
CA PHE A 115 -12.67 -15.84 -15.77
C PHE A 115 -12.10 -14.46 -16.17
N ALA A 116 -10.93 -14.43 -16.81
CA ALA A 116 -10.29 -13.18 -17.25
C ALA A 116 -11.20 -12.31 -18.12
N SER A 117 -11.99 -12.90 -19.03
CA SER A 117 -12.92 -12.17 -19.89
C SER A 117 -14.13 -11.58 -19.14
N GLU A 118 -14.42 -12.10 -17.95
CA GLU A 118 -15.55 -11.71 -17.10
C GLU A 118 -15.16 -10.70 -16.00
N LEU A 119 -13.86 -10.45 -15.84
CA LEU A 119 -13.33 -9.45 -14.91
C LEU A 119 -13.62 -8.04 -15.41
N ALA A 120 -14.46 -7.32 -14.69
CA ALA A 120 -14.98 -6.04 -15.13
C ALA A 120 -14.02 -4.87 -14.85
N ASN A 121 -13.33 -4.92 -13.71
CA ASN A 121 -12.44 -3.85 -13.27
C ASN A 121 -11.21 -4.39 -12.55
N TYR A 122 -10.15 -3.60 -12.62
CA TYR A 122 -8.98 -3.67 -11.76
C TYR A 122 -8.89 -2.39 -10.95
N GLY A 123 -8.62 -2.48 -9.67
CA GLY A 123 -8.55 -1.30 -8.82
C GLY A 123 -8.29 -1.64 -7.37
N GLU A 124 -7.91 -0.62 -6.61
CA GLU A 124 -7.62 -0.78 -5.19
C GLU A 124 -7.93 0.49 -4.41
N TYR A 125 -8.15 0.30 -3.11
CA TYR A 125 -8.08 1.37 -2.14
C TYR A 125 -7.11 1.01 -1.01
N SER A 126 -6.19 1.89 -0.66
CA SER A 126 -5.22 1.68 0.41
C SER A 126 -4.75 2.99 1.04
N GLY A 127 -3.83 2.95 2.01
CA GLY A 127 -3.40 4.17 2.70
C GLY A 127 -4.40 4.73 3.72
N ALA A 128 -5.33 3.88 4.21
CA ALA A 128 -6.35 4.25 5.20
C ALA A 128 -7.28 5.41 4.78
N PRO A 129 -8.07 5.23 3.69
CA PRO A 129 -9.06 6.21 3.29
C PRO A 129 -10.16 6.37 4.34
N SER A 130 -10.81 7.54 4.35
CA SER A 130 -11.92 7.84 5.25
C SER A 130 -13.21 7.11 4.85
N THR A 131 -14.20 7.11 5.74
CA THR A 131 -15.56 6.64 5.46
C THR A 131 -16.13 7.28 4.19
N GLN A 132 -15.99 8.59 4.04
CA GLN A 132 -16.56 9.32 2.89
C GLN A 132 -15.83 8.97 1.59
N GLN A 133 -14.50 8.84 1.62
CA GLN A 133 -13.72 8.43 0.46
C GLN A 133 -14.08 7.01 0.03
N THR A 134 -14.23 6.09 1.00
CA THR A 134 -14.63 4.71 0.72
C THR A 134 -16.05 4.64 0.17
N TYR A 135 -16.96 5.46 0.68
CA TYR A 135 -18.33 5.59 0.16
C TYR A 135 -18.34 6.06 -1.31
N GLN A 136 -17.61 7.11 -1.65
CA GLN A 136 -17.53 7.61 -3.03
C GLN A 136 -16.93 6.55 -3.97
N TYR A 137 -15.86 5.89 -3.55
CA TYR A 137 -15.23 4.82 -4.31
C TYR A 137 -16.19 3.63 -4.55
N ALA A 138 -16.87 3.16 -3.50
CA ALA A 138 -17.87 2.10 -3.57
C ALA A 138 -19.05 2.49 -4.48
N LYS A 139 -19.56 3.71 -4.33
CA LYS A 139 -20.65 4.26 -5.15
C LYS A 139 -20.32 4.22 -6.64
N THR A 140 -19.10 4.59 -7.01
CA THR A 140 -18.64 4.56 -8.40
C THR A 140 -18.63 3.14 -8.96
N ILE A 141 -18.05 2.18 -8.23
CA ILE A 141 -18.05 0.75 -8.63
C ILE A 141 -19.48 0.22 -8.76
N LEU A 142 -20.34 0.47 -7.78
CA LEU A 142 -21.73 0.01 -7.79
C LEU A 142 -22.53 0.65 -8.94
N SER A 143 -22.24 1.90 -9.29
CA SER A 143 -22.85 2.57 -10.44
C SER A 143 -22.53 1.87 -11.75
N LEU A 144 -21.26 1.54 -11.97
CA LEU A 144 -20.81 0.81 -13.14
C LEU A 144 -21.37 -0.63 -13.17
N MET A 145 -21.24 -1.36 -12.07
CA MET A 145 -21.72 -2.74 -11.94
C MET A 145 -23.23 -2.83 -12.23
N CYS A 146 -24.01 -1.89 -11.71
CA CYS A 146 -25.47 -1.92 -11.79
C CYS A 146 -26.05 -1.18 -13.01
N ALA A 147 -25.22 -0.76 -13.97
CA ALA A 147 -25.66 -0.06 -15.18
C ALA A 147 -26.65 -0.91 -15.98
N GLU A 148 -26.33 -2.19 -16.19
CA GLU A 148 -27.15 -3.15 -16.94
C GLU A 148 -26.99 -4.58 -16.39
N PRO A 149 -28.00 -5.46 -16.54
CA PRO A 149 -27.87 -6.89 -16.27
C PRO A 149 -26.83 -7.55 -17.19
N HIS A 150 -26.30 -8.71 -16.77
CA HIS A 150 -25.38 -9.47 -17.63
C HIS A 150 -26.12 -10.06 -18.84
N SER A 151 -25.50 -10.04 -20.02
CA SER A 151 -26.11 -10.49 -21.28
C SER A 151 -26.52 -11.96 -21.27
N SER A 152 -25.77 -12.81 -20.55
CA SER A 152 -26.07 -14.24 -20.44
C SER A 152 -27.18 -14.57 -19.42
N GLY A 153 -27.80 -13.57 -18.79
CA GLY A 153 -28.75 -13.75 -17.68
C GLY A 153 -28.16 -14.23 -16.36
N LYS A 154 -26.84 -14.47 -16.30
CA LYS A 154 -26.14 -14.80 -15.04
C LYS A 154 -26.07 -13.56 -14.14
N GLY A 155 -26.20 -13.74 -12.83
CA GLY A 155 -26.03 -12.63 -11.88
C GLY A 155 -24.61 -12.06 -11.86
N LYS A 156 -24.45 -10.82 -11.41
CA LYS A 156 -23.14 -10.18 -11.19
C LYS A 156 -22.64 -10.41 -9.76
N VAL A 157 -21.33 -10.41 -9.57
CA VAL A 157 -20.70 -10.61 -8.25
C VAL A 157 -19.79 -9.45 -7.91
N LEU A 158 -19.85 -9.01 -6.65
CA LEU A 158 -18.94 -8.02 -6.08
C LEU A 158 -18.05 -8.69 -5.04
N ILE A 159 -16.75 -8.73 -5.29
CA ILE A 159 -15.73 -9.27 -4.40
C ILE A 159 -15.11 -8.12 -3.62
N VAL A 160 -15.47 -8.00 -2.35
CA VAL A 160 -14.94 -7.03 -1.38
C VAL A 160 -13.82 -7.70 -0.57
N GLY A 161 -12.59 -7.59 -1.07
CA GLY A 161 -11.48 -8.41 -0.58
C GLY A 161 -10.33 -7.64 0.07
N GLY A 162 -9.33 -8.41 0.49
CA GLY A 162 -7.96 -7.96 0.63
C GLY A 162 -7.18 -8.60 1.77
N GLY A 163 -5.93 -8.17 1.93
CA GLY A 163 -5.04 -8.64 2.98
C GLY A 163 -5.47 -8.21 4.39
N ILE A 164 -4.74 -8.68 5.39
CA ILE A 164 -4.88 -8.20 6.76
C ILE A 164 -4.22 -6.82 6.83
N ALA A 165 -4.99 -5.77 7.05
CA ALA A 165 -4.47 -4.41 7.05
C ALA A 165 -3.59 -4.16 8.28
N ASN A 166 -2.50 -3.40 8.11
CA ASN A 166 -1.65 -3.00 9.23
C ASN A 166 -2.21 -1.80 10.01
N PHE A 167 -2.74 -0.79 9.31
CA PHE A 167 -3.13 0.49 9.92
C PHE A 167 -4.49 1.03 9.43
N THR A 168 -5.08 0.46 8.37
CA THR A 168 -6.41 0.87 7.89
C THR A 168 -7.48 0.41 8.87
N ASN A 169 -8.32 1.35 9.31
CA ASN A 169 -9.48 1.06 10.16
C ASN A 169 -10.60 0.42 9.34
N VAL A 170 -10.76 -0.90 9.48
CA VAL A 170 -11.71 -1.67 8.67
C VAL A 170 -13.14 -1.21 8.95
N ALA A 171 -13.49 -0.94 10.21
CA ALA A 171 -14.82 -0.45 10.58
C ALA A 171 -15.20 0.86 9.88
N GLU A 172 -14.29 1.82 9.78
CA GLU A 172 -14.55 3.09 9.07
C GLU A 172 -14.74 2.89 7.57
N THR A 173 -13.86 2.11 6.94
CA THR A 173 -13.99 1.83 5.50
C THR A 173 -15.29 1.06 5.19
N PHE A 174 -15.65 0.09 6.02
CA PHE A 174 -16.86 -0.70 5.82
C PHE A 174 -18.12 0.10 6.11
N LYS A 175 -18.11 1.07 7.04
CA LYS A 175 -19.22 2.04 7.17
C LYS A 175 -19.49 2.77 5.86
N GLY A 176 -18.44 3.20 5.15
CA GLY A 176 -18.58 3.86 3.84
C GLY A 176 -19.15 2.92 2.77
N LEU A 177 -18.71 1.66 2.75
CA LEU A 177 -19.26 0.63 1.86
C LEU A 177 -20.74 0.35 2.16
N VAL A 178 -21.11 0.17 3.44
CA VAL A 178 -22.49 -0.07 3.89
C VAL A 178 -23.42 1.06 3.42
N MET A 179 -22.99 2.33 3.54
CA MET A 179 -23.75 3.47 3.02
C MET A 179 -24.03 3.34 1.52
N ALA A 180 -23.03 2.96 0.73
CA ALA A 180 -23.18 2.81 -0.71
C ALA A 180 -24.07 1.60 -1.07
N LEU A 181 -23.92 0.47 -0.38
CA LEU A 181 -24.74 -0.72 -0.63
C LEU A 181 -26.22 -0.48 -0.35
N ARG A 182 -26.55 0.23 0.74
CA ARG A 182 -27.94 0.63 1.05
C ARG A 182 -28.55 1.50 -0.05
N GLU A 183 -27.79 2.46 -0.58
CA GLU A 183 -28.26 3.32 -1.69
C GLU A 183 -28.52 2.52 -2.98
N PHE A 184 -27.82 1.41 -3.19
CA PHE A 184 -27.85 0.64 -4.44
C PHE A 184 -28.67 -0.65 -4.37
N ASP A 185 -29.35 -0.95 -3.25
CA ASP A 185 -30.08 -2.23 -3.05
C ASP A 185 -30.98 -2.62 -4.22
N THR A 186 -31.87 -1.69 -4.61
CA THR A 186 -32.83 -1.92 -5.72
C THR A 186 -32.13 -2.20 -7.05
N ARG A 187 -31.00 -1.53 -7.30
CA ARG A 187 -30.20 -1.68 -8.51
C ARG A 187 -29.39 -2.98 -8.50
N LEU A 188 -28.88 -3.38 -7.33
CA LEU A 188 -28.19 -4.65 -7.12
C LEU A 188 -29.14 -5.84 -7.34
N LYS A 189 -30.37 -5.75 -6.82
CA LYS A 189 -31.42 -6.75 -7.08
C LYS A 189 -31.71 -6.92 -8.57
N ARG A 190 -31.80 -5.81 -9.31
CA ARG A 190 -32.07 -5.80 -10.76
C ARG A 190 -31.00 -6.55 -11.57
N VAL A 191 -29.74 -6.52 -11.13
CA VAL A 191 -28.64 -7.23 -11.81
C VAL A 191 -28.36 -8.62 -11.21
N ASN A 192 -29.25 -9.12 -10.35
CA ASN A 192 -29.08 -10.36 -9.59
C ASN A 192 -27.69 -10.41 -8.91
N GLY A 193 -27.36 -9.32 -8.21
CA GLY A 193 -26.07 -9.12 -7.56
C GLY A 193 -25.87 -10.10 -6.39
N LYS A 194 -24.64 -10.55 -6.19
CA LYS A 194 -24.16 -11.23 -4.97
C LYS A 194 -22.90 -10.56 -4.46
N ILE A 195 -22.69 -10.53 -3.14
CA ILE A 195 -21.54 -9.86 -2.53
C ILE A 195 -20.75 -10.84 -1.67
N TYR A 196 -19.43 -10.87 -1.84
CA TYR A 196 -18.52 -11.72 -1.07
C TYR A 196 -17.48 -10.85 -0.40
N VAL A 197 -17.37 -10.97 0.93
CA VAL A 197 -16.53 -10.10 1.76
C VAL A 197 -15.47 -10.93 2.46
N ARG A 198 -14.20 -10.56 2.34
CA ARG A 198 -13.11 -11.11 3.17
C ARG A 198 -12.17 -10.01 3.59
N ARG A 199 -12.05 -9.77 4.90
CA ARG A 199 -11.17 -8.71 5.41
C ARG A 199 -10.61 -8.98 6.81
N GLY A 200 -9.41 -8.44 7.06
CA GLY A 200 -8.78 -8.37 8.38
C GLY A 200 -8.06 -7.04 8.60
N GLY A 201 -7.67 -6.77 9.84
CA GLY A 201 -6.94 -5.55 10.24
C GLY A 201 -7.59 -4.83 11.44
N PRO A 202 -7.14 -3.62 11.80
CA PRO A 202 -7.70 -2.86 12.91
C PRO A 202 -9.23 -2.74 12.84
N ASN A 203 -9.91 -3.11 13.94
CA ASN A 203 -11.37 -3.09 14.09
C ASN A 203 -12.14 -3.89 13.03
N TYR A 204 -11.56 -4.97 12.51
CA TYR A 204 -12.22 -5.78 11.48
C TYR A 204 -13.48 -6.48 12.01
N GLN A 205 -13.51 -6.90 13.28
CA GLN A 205 -14.67 -7.59 13.86
C GLN A 205 -15.93 -6.71 13.76
N GLU A 206 -15.80 -5.43 14.11
CA GLU A 206 -16.88 -4.46 13.98
C GLU A 206 -17.25 -4.22 12.51
N GLY A 207 -16.27 -4.12 11.61
CA GLY A 207 -16.52 -4.03 10.18
C GLY A 207 -17.29 -5.24 9.62
N LEU A 208 -16.88 -6.45 9.98
CA LEU A 208 -17.57 -7.66 9.54
C LEU A 208 -18.96 -7.78 10.18
N ARG A 209 -19.12 -7.40 11.45
CA ARG A 209 -20.42 -7.38 12.13
C ARG A 209 -21.43 -6.51 11.38
N ILE A 210 -21.08 -5.26 11.05
CA ILE A 210 -21.99 -4.37 10.32
C ILE A 210 -22.32 -4.87 8.90
N MET A 211 -21.42 -5.62 8.26
CA MET A 211 -21.68 -6.26 6.96
C MET A 211 -22.61 -7.48 7.09
N ARG A 212 -22.50 -8.25 8.17
CA ARG A 212 -23.42 -9.37 8.46
C ARG A 212 -24.81 -8.87 8.80
N GLU A 213 -24.93 -7.79 9.56
CA GLU A 213 -26.22 -7.16 9.85
C GLU A 213 -26.88 -6.62 8.58
N LEU A 214 -26.09 -6.02 7.69
CA LEU A 214 -26.57 -5.53 6.40
C LEU A 214 -27.16 -6.65 5.51
N ASN A 215 -26.72 -7.90 5.66
CA ASN A 215 -27.27 -9.04 4.91
C ASN A 215 -28.77 -9.27 5.20
N ALA A 216 -29.23 -8.94 6.42
CA ALA A 216 -30.64 -9.04 6.78
C ALA A 216 -31.47 -7.86 6.23
N GLU A 217 -30.83 -6.74 5.91
CA GLU A 217 -31.48 -5.53 5.40
C GLU A 217 -31.60 -5.51 3.86
N LEU A 218 -30.60 -6.04 3.16
CA LEU A 218 -30.53 -5.95 1.69
C LEU A 218 -31.30 -7.07 0.98
N SER A 219 -31.75 -6.76 -0.23
CA SER A 219 -32.44 -7.68 -1.12
C SER A 219 -31.50 -8.66 -1.84
N VAL A 220 -30.19 -8.54 -1.65
CA VAL A 220 -29.16 -9.36 -2.30
C VAL A 220 -28.29 -10.07 -1.26
N PRO A 221 -27.83 -11.31 -1.53
CA PRO A 221 -27.05 -12.07 -0.57
C PRO A 221 -25.65 -11.49 -0.36
N ILE A 222 -25.22 -11.46 0.90
CA ILE A 222 -23.87 -11.12 1.33
C ILE A 222 -23.27 -12.29 2.14
N GLU A 223 -22.12 -12.78 1.70
CA GLU A 223 -21.33 -13.77 2.44
C GLU A 223 -20.08 -13.10 3.03
N VAL A 224 -19.88 -13.22 4.34
CA VAL A 224 -18.87 -12.45 5.10
C VAL A 224 -17.89 -13.35 5.83
N TYR A 225 -16.61 -13.19 5.51
CA TYR A 225 -15.49 -13.98 6.01
C TYR A 225 -14.41 -13.09 6.64
N GLY A 226 -13.72 -13.63 7.64
CA GLY A 226 -12.63 -12.97 8.35
C GLY A 226 -11.24 -13.50 8.00
N PRO A 227 -10.26 -13.22 8.88
CA PRO A 227 -8.87 -13.66 8.71
C PRO A 227 -8.67 -15.17 8.71
N GLU A 228 -9.58 -15.93 9.34
CA GLU A 228 -9.58 -17.39 9.39
C GLU A 228 -9.75 -18.03 7.99
N THR A 229 -10.41 -17.33 7.08
CA THR A 229 -10.58 -17.75 5.69
C THR A 229 -9.41 -17.31 4.83
N HIS A 230 -8.87 -18.20 3.99
CA HIS A 230 -7.79 -17.87 3.05
C HIS A 230 -8.19 -16.69 2.15
N MET A 231 -7.26 -15.77 1.91
CA MET A 231 -7.53 -14.47 1.29
C MET A 231 -8.37 -14.60 0.00
N THR A 232 -7.94 -15.47 -0.91
CA THR A 232 -8.56 -15.63 -2.23
C THR A 232 -9.65 -16.70 -2.29
N ALA A 233 -9.96 -17.39 -1.18
CA ALA A 233 -10.97 -18.46 -1.19
C ALA A 233 -12.36 -17.96 -1.60
N ILE A 234 -12.69 -16.70 -1.26
CA ILE A 234 -13.95 -16.07 -1.65
C ILE A 234 -14.12 -15.88 -3.16
N VAL A 235 -13.02 -15.94 -3.95
CA VAL A 235 -13.11 -15.91 -5.40
C VAL A 235 -13.78 -17.19 -5.91
N SER A 236 -13.31 -18.35 -5.47
CA SER A 236 -13.90 -19.64 -5.87
C SER A 236 -15.35 -19.78 -5.39
N LEU A 237 -15.66 -19.25 -4.20
CA LEU A 237 -17.03 -19.22 -3.67
C LEU A 237 -17.94 -18.32 -4.53
N ALA A 238 -17.49 -17.10 -4.87
CA ALA A 238 -18.24 -16.17 -5.71
C ALA A 238 -18.51 -16.69 -7.13
N LEU A 239 -17.66 -17.58 -7.62
CA LEU A 239 -17.77 -18.18 -8.94
C LEU A 239 -18.50 -19.53 -8.93
N ASP A 240 -19.09 -19.91 -7.78
CA ASP A 240 -19.85 -21.15 -7.59
C ASP A 240 -19.05 -22.43 -7.94
N LEU A 241 -17.70 -22.38 -7.84
CA LEU A 241 -16.80 -23.49 -8.19
C LEU A 241 -16.69 -24.56 -7.08
N ASN A 242 -17.12 -24.23 -5.87
CA ASN A 242 -16.95 -25.03 -4.66
C ASN A 242 -18.29 -25.53 -4.08
N GLN A 243 -19.16 -26.15 -4.89
CA GLN A 243 -20.39 -26.78 -4.38
C GLN A 243 -20.17 -27.96 -3.39
N ASN A 244 -18.92 -28.25 -2.99
CA ASN A 244 -18.56 -29.33 -2.06
C ASN A 244 -17.78 -28.87 -0.80
N VAL A 245 -17.66 -27.57 -0.53
CA VAL A 245 -17.06 -27.11 0.74
C VAL A 245 -18.18 -26.78 1.72
N ALA A 246 -18.30 -27.58 2.78
CA ALA A 246 -19.27 -27.35 3.84
C ALA A 246 -19.12 -25.93 4.40
N PRO A 247 -20.22 -25.24 4.76
CA PRO A 247 -20.13 -23.96 5.43
C PRO A 247 -19.29 -24.13 6.71
N CYS A 248 -18.25 -23.31 6.87
CA CYS A 248 -17.66 -23.13 8.19
C CYS A 248 -18.78 -22.58 9.11
N PRO A 249 -18.94 -23.13 10.32
CA PRO A 249 -19.97 -22.65 11.23
C PRO A 249 -19.74 -21.17 11.54
N PRO A 250 -20.81 -20.36 11.71
CA PRO A 250 -20.67 -19.02 12.26
C PRO A 250 -20.06 -19.12 13.66
N ASP A 251 -19.05 -18.29 13.93
CA ASP A 251 -18.28 -18.27 15.17
C ASP A 251 -19.20 -18.13 16.40
N ASP A 252 -19.05 -19.05 17.36
CA ASP A 252 -19.39 -18.78 18.75
C ASP A 252 -18.29 -17.89 19.34
N ASP A 253 -18.70 -16.69 19.76
CA ASP A 253 -17.89 -15.74 20.51
C ASP A 253 -17.49 -16.32 21.89
N ALA A 254 -16.41 -17.10 21.97
CA ALA A 254 -15.64 -17.31 23.20
C ALA A 254 -14.31 -18.04 22.92
N PHE A 255 -13.20 -17.30 22.95
CA PHE A 255 -11.92 -17.90 23.36
C PHE A 255 -11.72 -17.62 24.85
N PRO A 256 -11.99 -18.57 25.77
CA PRO A 256 -11.40 -18.51 27.09
C PRO A 256 -9.92 -18.88 26.96
N CYS A 257 -9.08 -17.94 27.38
CA CYS A 257 -7.66 -18.15 27.57
C CYS A 257 -7.46 -19.20 28.68
N SER A 258 -7.14 -20.45 28.33
CA SER A 258 -6.59 -21.44 29.27
C SER A 258 -5.34 -22.11 28.70
N LEU A 259 -4.26 -21.84 29.42
CA LEU A 259 -2.90 -22.31 29.28
C LEU A 259 -2.77 -23.82 29.57
N LEU A 260 -1.75 -24.45 28.95
CA LEU A 260 -1.05 -25.71 29.29
C LEU A 260 -1.54 -27.05 28.71
N SER A 261 -0.84 -27.56 27.69
CA SER A 261 0.15 -28.65 27.87
C SER A 261 0.87 -28.95 26.55
N LEU A 262 2.12 -28.50 26.44
CA LEU A 262 3.05 -28.93 25.41
C LEU A 262 3.55 -30.34 25.76
N GLY A 263 3.14 -31.33 24.98
CA GLY A 263 3.77 -32.64 24.91
C GLY A 263 4.85 -32.64 23.83
N ASP A 264 6.06 -33.02 24.20
CA ASP A 264 7.25 -33.13 23.37
C ASP A 264 7.03 -33.97 22.10
N VAL A 265 7.27 -33.38 20.93
CA VAL A 265 7.46 -34.12 19.66
C VAL A 265 8.78 -33.71 19.04
N LYS A 266 9.75 -34.64 19.04
CA LYS A 266 11.05 -34.50 18.38
C LYS A 266 10.87 -34.56 16.84
N PRO A 267 11.54 -33.70 16.06
CA PRO A 267 11.57 -33.86 14.60
C PRO A 267 12.62 -34.91 14.20
N GLN A 268 12.20 -35.94 13.45
CA GLN A 268 13.10 -36.82 12.71
C GLN A 268 13.29 -36.33 11.27
N ASN A 269 14.52 -36.48 10.81
CA ASN A 269 15.10 -35.96 9.58
C ASN A 269 14.69 -36.73 8.30
N SER A 270 14.94 -36.02 7.20
CA SER A 270 15.44 -36.49 5.90
C SER A 270 14.47 -37.05 4.86
N HIS A 271 14.21 -36.25 3.83
CA HIS A 271 14.30 -36.72 2.46
C HIS A 271 15.10 -35.73 1.61
N GLU A 272 16.30 -36.17 1.25
CA GLU A 272 17.22 -35.54 0.31
C GLU A 272 16.58 -35.37 -1.08
N ARG A 273 16.67 -34.17 -1.66
CA ARG A 273 16.52 -33.97 -3.11
C ARG A 273 17.86 -33.55 -3.69
N LYS A 274 18.39 -34.45 -4.51
CA LYS A 274 19.64 -34.36 -5.26
C LYS A 274 19.68 -33.10 -6.13
N SER A 275 20.79 -32.36 -6.01
CA SER A 275 21.19 -31.26 -6.87
C SER A 275 21.77 -31.78 -8.19
N LEU A 276 21.36 -31.16 -9.31
CA LEU A 276 22.00 -31.34 -10.62
C LEU A 276 22.17 -29.96 -11.29
N ASN A 277 23.46 -29.64 -11.48
CA ASN A 277 24.12 -28.81 -12.48
C ASN A 277 23.83 -27.30 -12.62
N ASN A 278 24.72 -26.53 -11.98
CA ASN A 278 25.68 -25.59 -12.59
C ASN A 278 25.47 -25.18 -14.06
N GLN A 279 25.08 -23.92 -14.25
CA GLN A 279 25.59 -23.08 -15.32
C GLN A 279 26.23 -21.83 -14.69
N GLU A 280 27.49 -21.60 -15.05
CA GLU A 280 28.35 -20.53 -14.59
C GLU A 280 27.75 -19.15 -14.92
N LYS A 281 27.50 -18.35 -13.88
CA LYS A 281 27.29 -16.91 -14.01
C LYS A 281 28.56 -16.21 -13.58
N GLU A 282 29.12 -15.42 -14.48
CA GLU A 282 30.24 -14.51 -14.24
C GLU A 282 30.00 -13.61 -13.00
N PRO A 283 31.05 -13.26 -12.24
CA PRO A 283 30.90 -12.57 -10.98
C PRO A 283 30.61 -11.09 -11.21
N ILE A 284 29.34 -10.69 -11.03
CA ILE A 284 29.01 -9.29 -10.76
C ILE A 284 29.62 -8.96 -9.40
N SER A 285 30.60 -8.06 -9.37
CA SER A 285 31.24 -7.56 -8.15
C SER A 285 30.17 -7.00 -7.19
N SER A 286 29.87 -7.78 -6.15
CA SER A 286 28.99 -7.38 -5.06
C SER A 286 29.70 -6.33 -4.20
N ASN A 287 29.44 -5.05 -4.48
CA ASN A 287 29.83 -3.97 -3.60
C ASN A 287 29.10 -4.14 -2.25
N SER A 288 29.84 -4.64 -1.25
CA SER A 288 29.58 -4.69 0.19
C SER A 288 28.12 -4.49 0.63
N ALA A 289 27.33 -5.56 0.59
CA ALA A 289 26.09 -5.61 1.34
C ALA A 289 26.40 -5.50 2.85
N TYR A 290 25.67 -4.65 3.57
CA TYR A 290 25.75 -4.58 5.03
C TYR A 290 25.50 -5.98 5.62
N SER A 291 26.51 -6.56 6.27
CA SER A 291 26.48 -7.93 6.79
C SER A 291 26.06 -8.03 8.26
N GLY A 292 25.57 -6.94 8.85
CA GLY A 292 25.15 -6.87 10.25
C GLY A 292 23.65 -7.10 10.42
N GLU A 293 23.24 -7.47 11.63
CA GLU A 293 21.84 -7.44 12.03
C GLU A 293 21.31 -6.01 12.02
N LEU A 294 20.11 -5.82 11.47
CA LEU A 294 19.47 -4.51 11.33
C LEU A 294 18.78 -4.07 12.61
N PHE A 295 18.12 -5.01 13.26
CA PHE A 295 17.34 -4.78 14.46
C PHE A 295 17.63 -5.89 15.46
N THR A 296 17.79 -5.51 16.71
CA THR A 296 18.01 -6.36 17.88
C THR A 296 17.02 -5.95 18.97
N ARG A 297 16.93 -6.75 20.04
CA ARG A 297 16.13 -6.42 21.24
C ARG A 297 16.53 -5.10 21.91
N ASP A 298 17.73 -4.59 21.64
CA ASP A 298 18.25 -3.35 22.18
C ASP A 298 18.12 -2.14 21.26
N THR A 299 17.63 -2.36 20.03
CA THR A 299 17.53 -1.31 19.02
C THR A 299 16.56 -0.22 19.45
N THR A 300 17.05 1.02 19.46
CA THR A 300 16.26 2.21 19.71
C THR A 300 16.17 3.06 18.45
N CYS A 301 15.02 3.69 18.25
CA CYS A 301 14.72 4.55 17.12
C CYS A 301 14.17 5.91 17.55
N LEU A 302 14.30 6.88 16.64
CA LEU A 302 13.51 8.11 16.64
C LEU A 302 12.37 7.99 15.62
N VAL A 303 11.22 8.57 15.94
CA VAL A 303 10.09 8.65 14.99
C VAL A 303 9.97 10.09 14.49
N TYR A 304 10.17 10.30 13.20
CA TYR A 304 9.99 11.61 12.57
C TYR A 304 8.55 11.77 12.12
N GLY A 305 7.84 12.74 12.70
CA GLY A 305 6.41 12.99 12.53
C GLY A 305 5.61 12.74 13.80
N MET A 306 4.47 13.43 13.94
CA MET A 306 3.58 13.31 15.11
C MET A 306 2.67 12.06 14.99
N GLN A 307 3.24 10.87 15.13
CA GLN A 307 2.55 9.59 14.94
C GLN A 307 2.31 8.83 16.24
N THR A 308 1.47 9.39 17.12
CA THR A 308 1.23 8.82 18.46
C THR A 308 0.68 7.40 18.43
N ARG A 309 -0.25 7.08 17.51
CA ARG A 309 -0.80 5.71 17.38
C ARG A 309 0.26 4.69 16.97
N ALA A 310 1.13 5.04 16.02
CA ALA A 310 2.20 4.16 15.58
C ALA A 310 3.23 3.93 16.70
N VAL A 311 3.63 5.02 17.39
CA VAL A 311 4.54 4.94 18.54
C VAL A 311 3.93 4.07 19.65
N GLN A 312 2.66 4.27 20.01
CA GLN A 312 2.01 3.43 21.01
C GLN A 312 1.98 1.96 20.60
N GLY A 313 1.64 1.65 19.34
CA GLY A 313 1.67 0.27 18.83
C GLY A 313 3.06 -0.37 18.87
N MET A 314 4.13 0.41 18.66
CA MET A 314 5.50 -0.08 18.83
C MET A 314 5.81 -0.38 20.30
N LEU A 315 5.38 0.47 21.23
CA LEU A 315 5.57 0.26 22.67
C LEU A 315 4.77 -0.94 23.20
N ASP A 316 3.55 -1.12 22.70
CA ASP A 316 2.72 -2.29 23.04
C ASP A 316 3.39 -3.57 22.54
N PHE A 317 3.90 -3.56 21.30
CA PHE A 317 4.69 -4.67 20.75
C PHE A 317 5.95 -4.94 21.57
N ASP A 318 6.70 -3.91 21.93
CA ASP A 318 7.90 -4.03 22.75
C ASP A 318 7.60 -4.66 24.12
N TYR A 319 6.52 -4.23 24.77
CA TYR A 319 6.07 -4.74 26.06
C TYR A 319 5.65 -6.22 25.96
N MET A 320 4.86 -6.58 24.93
CA MET A 320 4.47 -7.97 24.67
C MET A 320 5.67 -8.87 24.33
N CYS A 321 6.69 -8.32 23.68
CA CYS A 321 7.97 -9.00 23.43
C CYS A 321 8.90 -9.03 24.64
N LEU A 322 8.41 -8.59 25.81
CA LEU A 322 9.14 -8.56 27.09
C LEU A 322 10.43 -7.72 27.04
N ARG A 323 10.52 -6.70 26.18
CA ARG A 323 11.71 -5.85 26.15
C ARG A 323 11.90 -5.14 27.49
N GLU A 324 13.15 -4.87 27.84
CA GLU A 324 13.47 -4.16 29.09
C GLU A 324 13.24 -2.64 28.97
N LYS A 325 13.32 -2.11 27.76
CA LYS A 325 13.17 -0.69 27.45
C LYS A 325 12.36 -0.46 26.15
N PRO A 326 11.70 0.70 26.02
CA PRO A 326 11.09 1.16 24.79
C PRO A 326 12.01 1.11 23.56
N SER A 327 11.48 0.72 22.41
CA SER A 327 12.12 0.93 21.10
C SER A 327 12.20 2.41 20.74
N VAL A 328 11.21 3.21 21.13
CA VAL A 328 11.14 4.63 20.75
C VAL A 328 11.79 5.49 21.82
N ALA A 329 12.91 6.13 21.47
CA ALA A 329 13.63 7.03 22.38
C ALA A 329 13.03 8.45 22.41
N GLY A 330 12.35 8.85 21.34
CA GLY A 330 11.72 10.15 21.19
C GLY A 330 11.14 10.34 19.80
N MET A 331 10.47 11.48 19.62
CA MET A 331 9.85 11.88 18.36
C MET A 331 10.49 13.16 17.84
N VAL A 332 10.43 13.39 16.53
CA VAL A 332 10.87 14.63 15.89
C VAL A 332 9.68 15.26 15.19
N TYR A 333 9.35 16.51 15.52
CA TYR A 333 8.24 17.25 14.91
C TYR A 333 8.63 18.72 14.69
N PRO A 334 9.07 19.08 13.47
CA PRO A 334 9.61 20.42 13.18
C PRO A 334 8.62 21.58 13.29
N PHE A 335 7.33 21.31 13.27
CA PHE A 335 6.28 22.33 13.31
C PHE A 335 5.89 22.72 14.75
N GLY A 336 6.58 22.21 15.76
CA GLY A 336 6.33 22.50 17.16
C GLY A 336 7.61 22.74 17.96
N GLY A 337 7.46 23.25 19.18
CA GLY A 337 8.56 23.37 20.13
C GLY A 337 8.89 22.05 20.83
N PHE A 338 9.96 22.05 21.63
CA PHE A 338 10.28 20.93 22.49
C PHE A 338 9.17 20.73 23.53
N HIS A 339 8.66 19.51 23.64
CA HIS A 339 7.66 19.12 24.64
C HIS A 339 7.74 17.61 24.90
N THR A 340 6.94 17.10 25.83
CA THR A 340 6.82 15.67 26.09
C THR A 340 5.44 15.16 25.69
N GLN A 341 5.40 13.97 25.12
CA GLN A 341 4.17 13.28 24.76
C GLN A 341 3.97 12.05 25.67
N LYS A 342 2.74 11.87 26.17
CA LYS A 342 2.37 10.75 27.03
C LYS A 342 2.09 9.49 26.21
N PHE A 343 2.60 8.36 26.70
CA PHE A 343 2.39 7.01 26.18
C PHE A 343 2.23 6.00 27.33
N TYR A 344 1.82 4.77 27.00
CA TYR A 344 1.73 3.65 27.93
C TYR A 344 2.81 2.60 27.66
N TRP A 345 3.38 2.07 28.73
CA TRP A 345 4.27 0.91 28.74
C TRP A 345 3.64 -0.17 29.63
N GLY A 346 2.91 -1.09 29.00
CA GLY A 346 1.93 -1.92 29.70
C GLY A 346 0.85 -1.02 30.31
N THR A 347 0.73 -1.02 31.64
CA THR A 347 -0.21 -0.14 32.37
C THR A 347 0.42 1.15 32.90
N LYS A 348 1.75 1.31 32.79
CA LYS A 348 2.47 2.46 33.33
C LYS A 348 2.52 3.60 32.31
N GLU A 349 2.21 4.81 32.75
CA GLU A 349 2.41 6.01 31.94
C GLU A 349 3.90 6.36 31.83
N ILE A 350 4.37 6.62 30.61
CA ILE A 350 5.70 7.12 30.31
C ILE A 350 5.61 8.39 29.45
N LEU A 351 6.64 9.22 29.52
CA LEU A 351 6.76 10.45 28.74
C LEU A 351 7.92 10.31 27.76
N LEU A 352 7.65 10.48 26.46
CA LEU A 352 8.68 10.55 25.43
C LEU A 352 8.90 11.99 25.00
N PRO A 353 10.16 12.43 24.84
CA PRO A 353 10.48 13.77 24.36
C PRO A 353 10.14 13.92 22.86
N VAL A 354 9.61 15.07 22.50
CA VAL A 354 9.36 15.50 21.13
C VAL A 354 10.27 16.68 20.81
N TYR A 355 11.12 16.52 19.82
CA TYR A 355 12.16 17.46 19.44
C TYR A 355 11.77 18.29 18.22
N PRO A 356 12.15 19.57 18.16
CA PRO A 356 11.90 20.43 16.99
C PRO A 356 12.83 20.13 15.80
N SER A 357 13.92 19.39 15.98
CA SER A 357 14.82 19.02 14.88
C SER A 357 15.39 17.62 15.04
N ALA A 358 15.69 16.98 13.90
CA ALA A 358 16.30 15.65 13.88
C ALA A 358 17.73 15.69 14.43
N SER A 359 18.51 16.71 14.06
CA SER A 359 19.85 16.98 14.58
C SER A 359 19.89 16.98 16.11
N TYR A 360 19.03 17.78 16.74
CA TYR A 360 18.97 17.90 18.20
C TYR A 360 18.55 16.59 18.87
N ALA A 361 17.61 15.85 18.28
CA ALA A 361 17.19 14.55 18.79
C ALA A 361 18.30 13.49 18.71
N ILE A 362 19.00 13.41 17.58
CA ILE A 362 20.07 12.43 17.35
C ILE A 362 21.24 12.66 18.32
N GLU A 363 21.63 13.92 18.52
CA GLU A 363 22.70 14.30 19.45
C GLU A 363 22.34 14.00 20.92
N LYS A 364 21.07 14.14 21.30
CA LYS A 364 20.59 13.82 22.65
C LYS A 364 20.48 12.32 22.92
N HIS A 365 20.39 11.50 21.87
CA HIS A 365 20.17 10.06 21.97
C HIS A 365 21.26 9.26 21.24
N PRO A 366 22.52 9.23 21.74
CA PRO A 366 23.65 8.59 21.06
C PRO A 366 23.49 7.07 20.85
N SER A 367 22.58 6.43 21.57
CA SER A 367 22.25 5.00 21.43
C SER A 367 21.29 4.70 20.29
N VAL A 368 20.60 5.71 19.75
CA VAL A 368 19.67 5.52 18.62
C VAL A 368 20.44 5.14 17.38
N THR A 369 19.96 4.09 16.72
CA THR A 369 20.55 3.56 15.48
C THR A 369 19.57 3.56 14.32
N CYS A 370 18.30 3.88 14.55
CA CYS A 370 17.25 3.85 13.54
C CYS A 370 16.40 5.13 13.56
N VAL A 371 15.91 5.57 12.40
CA VAL A 371 14.86 6.58 12.30
C VAL A 371 13.71 6.06 11.46
N ILE A 372 12.48 6.18 11.97
CA ILE A 372 11.27 5.89 11.20
C ILE A 372 10.68 7.21 10.73
N ASN A 373 10.74 7.45 9.42
CA ASN A 373 10.39 8.73 8.82
C ASN A 373 8.97 8.72 8.24
N PHE A 374 8.04 9.36 8.97
CA PHE A 374 6.66 9.63 8.54
C PHE A 374 6.47 11.04 7.98
N SER A 375 7.55 11.69 7.51
CA SER A 375 7.43 12.90 6.69
C SER A 375 6.48 12.67 5.51
N SER A 376 5.80 13.72 5.04
CA SER A 376 5.01 13.61 3.80
C SER A 376 5.92 13.41 2.60
N PHE A 377 5.38 12.93 1.48
CA PHE A 377 6.16 12.76 0.24
C PHE A 377 6.88 14.02 -0.22
N ARG A 378 6.37 15.21 0.15
CA ARG A 378 6.96 16.52 -0.16
C ARG A 378 8.21 16.83 0.66
N SER A 379 8.31 16.33 1.89
CA SER A 379 9.42 16.64 2.79
C SER A 379 10.30 15.43 3.11
N ALA A 380 9.90 14.22 2.72
CA ALA A 380 10.63 12.98 3.00
C ALA A 380 12.04 12.97 2.39
N TYR A 381 12.24 13.59 1.22
CA TYR A 381 13.57 13.70 0.62
C TYR A 381 14.53 14.54 1.48
N ASP A 382 14.10 15.75 1.86
CA ASP A 382 14.94 16.68 2.62
C ASP A 382 15.21 16.16 4.03
N SER A 383 14.18 15.65 4.72
CA SER A 383 14.33 15.11 6.07
C SER A 383 15.24 13.88 6.09
N THR A 384 15.11 12.97 5.11
CA THR A 384 16.01 11.82 4.98
C THR A 384 17.44 12.26 4.68
N SER A 385 17.62 13.23 3.78
CA SER A 385 18.94 13.78 3.44
C SER A 385 19.62 14.45 4.64
N GLU A 386 18.86 15.13 5.50
CA GLU A 386 19.36 15.68 6.77
C GLU A 386 19.79 14.56 7.73
N ILE A 387 18.95 13.54 7.93
CA ILE A 387 19.24 12.40 8.83
C ILE A 387 20.49 11.63 8.36
N MET A 388 20.69 11.47 7.05
CA MET A 388 21.86 10.76 6.48
C MET A 388 23.20 11.40 6.83
N LYS A 389 23.23 12.69 7.19
CA LYS A 389 24.46 13.35 7.69
C LYS A 389 24.98 12.72 8.99
N TYR A 390 24.11 12.02 9.72
CA TYR A 390 24.41 11.31 10.96
C TYR A 390 24.59 9.80 10.76
N SER A 391 25.02 9.37 9.57
CA SER A 391 25.26 7.95 9.21
C SER A 391 26.36 7.25 10.03
N ASN A 392 27.16 8.00 10.79
CA ASN A 392 28.05 7.46 11.81
C ASN A 392 27.28 6.81 12.98
N GLN A 393 26.07 7.29 13.28
CA GLN A 393 25.21 6.84 14.36
C GLN A 393 23.97 6.10 13.82
N ILE A 394 23.27 6.71 12.86
CA ILE A 394 22.03 6.18 12.28
C ILE A 394 22.36 5.16 11.19
N LYS A 395 21.99 3.92 11.44
CA LYS A 395 22.21 2.75 10.60
C LYS A 395 20.98 2.27 9.85
N VAL A 396 19.77 2.76 10.14
CA VAL A 396 18.51 2.40 9.46
C VAL A 396 17.61 3.63 9.34
N ILE A 397 17.03 3.88 8.16
CA ILE A 397 16.01 4.93 7.97
C ILE A 397 14.84 4.32 7.19
N SER A 398 13.72 4.05 7.87
CA SER A 398 12.51 3.57 7.21
C SER A 398 11.69 4.75 6.68
N ILE A 399 11.44 4.83 5.37
CA ILE A 399 10.66 5.92 4.77
C ILE A 399 9.23 5.43 4.49
N ILE A 400 8.27 6.01 5.21
CA ILE A 400 6.87 5.55 5.14
C ILE A 400 6.10 6.20 3.99
N ALA A 401 6.51 7.38 3.55
CA ALA A 401 5.84 8.11 2.47
C ALA A 401 5.87 7.34 1.14
N GLU A 402 4.71 7.24 0.52
CA GLU A 402 4.54 6.85 -0.89
C GLU A 402 4.47 8.12 -1.76
N GLY A 403 4.83 8.01 -3.04
CA GLY A 403 4.78 9.15 -3.97
C GLY A 403 5.98 10.10 -3.92
N ILE A 404 7.14 9.63 -3.44
CA ILE A 404 8.41 10.37 -3.60
C ILE A 404 8.89 10.19 -5.04
N PRO A 405 9.27 11.27 -5.76
CA PRO A 405 9.78 11.17 -7.12
C PRO A 405 10.92 10.17 -7.26
N GLU A 406 10.86 9.33 -8.29
CA GLU A 406 11.84 8.28 -8.56
C GLU A 406 13.26 8.84 -8.58
N LYS A 407 13.43 10.01 -9.19
CA LYS A 407 14.70 10.73 -9.25
C LYS A 407 15.25 11.03 -7.86
N ARG A 408 14.39 11.57 -6.96
CA ARG A 408 14.74 11.86 -5.56
C ARG A 408 15.10 10.58 -4.82
N THR A 409 14.34 9.51 -5.02
CA THR A 409 14.63 8.19 -4.46
C THR A 409 15.97 7.62 -4.96
N LYS A 410 16.29 7.77 -6.25
CA LYS A 410 17.60 7.39 -6.83
C LYS A 410 18.74 8.22 -6.24
N GLU A 411 18.52 9.52 -5.99
CA GLU A 411 19.48 10.39 -5.31
C GLU A 411 19.71 9.97 -3.85
N LEU A 412 18.64 9.67 -3.10
CA LEU A 412 18.75 9.12 -1.74
C LEU A 412 19.55 7.83 -1.74
N ASN A 413 19.24 6.89 -2.63
CA ASN A 413 19.98 5.64 -2.79
C ASN A 413 21.48 5.88 -3.10
N ARG A 414 21.79 6.89 -3.93
CA ARG A 414 23.19 7.26 -4.23
C ARG A 414 23.88 7.87 -3.02
N GLN A 415 23.25 8.82 -2.33
CA GLN A 415 23.77 9.45 -1.12
C GLN A 415 24.07 8.38 -0.05
N ALA A 416 23.12 7.47 0.11
CA ALA A 416 23.23 6.33 0.99
C ALA A 416 24.47 5.48 0.59
N ARG A 417 24.61 5.06 -0.67
CA ARG A 417 25.79 4.29 -1.13
C ARG A 417 27.12 5.03 -0.91
N MET A 418 27.16 6.34 -1.13
CA MET A 418 28.36 7.16 -0.95
C MET A 418 28.76 7.31 0.52
N ALA A 419 27.81 7.18 1.46
CA ALA A 419 28.08 7.22 2.90
C ALA A 419 28.78 5.94 3.43
N GLY A 420 29.04 4.94 2.58
CA GLY A 420 29.76 3.70 2.94
C GLY A 420 28.90 2.65 3.67
N ALA A 421 29.50 1.48 3.97
CA ALA A 421 28.89 0.23 4.48
C ALA A 421 28.18 0.28 5.86
N ARG A 422 27.58 1.42 6.25
CA ARG A 422 26.80 1.66 7.48
C ARG A 422 25.45 2.27 7.09
N LEU A 423 24.82 1.62 6.13
CA LEU A 423 23.72 2.21 5.38
C LEU A 423 22.42 2.16 6.15
N PRO A 424 21.70 3.28 6.31
CA PRO A 424 20.29 3.20 6.58
C PRO A 424 19.59 2.40 5.49
N ILE A 425 19.11 1.21 5.83
CA ILE A 425 18.21 0.49 4.94
C ILE A 425 16.97 1.36 4.76
N ILE A 426 16.83 1.87 3.53
CA ILE A 426 15.67 2.63 3.12
C ILE A 426 14.57 1.64 2.79
N ILE A 427 13.70 1.37 3.77
CA ILE A 427 12.46 0.64 3.54
C ILE A 427 11.45 1.66 3.00
N ILE A 428 11.25 1.68 1.68
CA ILE A 428 10.20 2.48 1.03
C ILE A 428 8.97 1.59 0.88
N LYS A 429 7.83 2.05 1.39
CA LYS A 429 6.59 1.28 1.42
C LYS A 429 6.03 0.93 0.03
N LYS A 430 6.42 1.68 -1.02
CA LYS A 430 6.09 1.38 -2.43
C LYS A 430 6.91 2.29 -3.35
N MET A 431 7.63 1.73 -4.32
CA MET A 431 7.96 2.46 -5.56
C MET A 431 6.83 2.14 -6.54
N ASN A 432 6.16 3.17 -7.06
CA ASN A 432 5.10 3.00 -8.05
C ASN A 432 5.63 2.38 -9.34
#